data_AF-A0A839N0J7-F1
#
_entry.id   AF-A0A839N0J7-F1
#
_cell.length_a   1.000
_cell.length_b   1.000
_cell.length_c   1.000
_cell.angle_alpha   90.00
_cell.angle_beta   90.00
_cell.angle_gamma   90.00
#
_symmetry.space_group_name_H-M   'P 1'
#
loop_
_entity.id
_entity.type
_entity.pdbx_description
1 polymer ?
#
loop_
_entity_poly.entity_id
_entity_poly.type
_entity_poly.pdbx_seq_one_letter_code
_entity_poly.pdbx_strand_id
1 'polypeptide(L)' 'MPRGGEEVTKVEKTPEREPDLDSEEFQALASAVRTYSRLVAQSRAKPINTDPVALLRALSDVGEASVAVVRRAGAL' A
#
# COMPACT_ATOMS: atom_id res chain seq x y z
N MET A 1 -49.60 -23.66 10.37
CA MET A 1 -48.22 -23.57 9.85
C MET A 1 -47.65 -22.19 10.21
N PRO A 2 -46.77 -22.02 11.22
CA PRO A 2 -46.00 -20.79 11.38
C PRO A 2 -44.64 -20.93 10.70
N ARG A 3 -44.30 -20.00 9.80
CA ARG A 3 -42.94 -19.87 9.26
C ARG A 3 -42.11 -19.12 10.30
N GLY A 4 -41.13 -19.82 10.88
CA GLY A 4 -40.14 -19.26 11.78
C GLY A 4 -39.36 -18.15 11.09
N GLY A 5 -39.18 -17.05 11.83
CA GLY A 5 -38.39 -15.92 11.42
C GLY A 5 -36.96 -16.32 11.13
N GLU A 6 -36.49 -15.93 9.95
CA GLU A 6 -35.08 -15.97 9.59
C GLU A 6 -34.40 -14.81 10.34
N GLU A 7 -33.72 -15.14 11.44
CA GLU A 7 -32.79 -14.23 12.10
C GLU A 7 -31.67 -13.88 11.13
N VAL A 8 -31.76 -12.68 10.56
CA VAL A 8 -30.69 -12.04 9.79
C VAL A 8 -29.51 -11.88 10.74
N THR A 9 -28.54 -12.79 10.64
CA THR A 9 -27.29 -12.73 11.38
C THR A 9 -26.53 -11.50 10.89
N LYS A 10 -26.60 -10.43 11.68
CA LYS A 10 -25.92 -9.16 11.41
C LYS A 10 -24.42 -9.46 11.51
N VAL A 11 -23.77 -9.58 10.35
CA VAL A 11 -22.30 -9.63 10.28
C VAL A 11 -21.80 -8.36 10.95
N GLU A 12 -21.27 -8.49 12.17
CA GLU A 12 -20.59 -7.40 12.86
C GLU A 12 -19.45 -6.95 11.96
N LYS A 13 -19.66 -5.80 11.32
CA LYS A 13 -18.66 -5.12 10.52
C LYS A 13 -17.54 -4.75 11.48
N THR A 14 -16.43 -5.48 11.44
CA THR A 14 -15.20 -5.07 12.12
C THR A 14 -14.92 -3.62 11.69
N PRO A 15 -14.69 -2.69 12.64
CA PRO A 15 -14.52 -1.29 12.29
C PRO A 15 -13.32 -1.16 11.35
N GLU A 16 -13.57 -0.80 10.09
CA GLU A 16 -12.53 -0.39 9.14
C GLU A 16 -11.91 0.88 9.70
N ARG A 17 -10.76 0.74 10.35
CA ARG A 17 -10.01 1.87 10.88
C ARG A 17 -9.36 2.58 9.69
N GLU A 18 -9.75 3.83 9.44
CA GLU A 18 -9.14 4.63 8.38
C GLU A 18 -7.62 4.69 8.58
N PRO A 19 -6.83 4.51 7.51
CA PRO A 19 -5.39 4.63 7.59
C PRO A 19 -5.01 6.06 7.95
N ASP A 20 -4.14 6.21 8.95
CA ASP A 20 -3.55 7.50 9.30
C ASP A 20 -2.54 7.91 8.22
N LEU A 21 -2.99 8.74 7.26
CA LEU A 21 -2.20 9.15 6.10
C LEU A 21 -1.03 10.08 6.45
N ASP A 22 -1.05 10.67 7.66
CA ASP A 22 0.01 11.55 8.14
C ASP A 22 1.11 10.78 8.90
N SER A 23 0.99 9.46 9.02
CA SER A 23 2.02 8.62 9.64
C SER A 23 3.33 8.66 8.86
N GLU A 24 4.46 8.58 9.57
CA GLU A 24 5.80 8.57 8.98
C GLU A 24 5.95 7.43 7.97
N GLU A 25 5.35 6.27 8.23
CA GLU A 25 5.37 5.11 7.34
C GLU A 25 4.58 5.35 6.04
N PHE A 26 3.40 5.99 6.12
CA PHE A 26 2.64 6.37 4.94
C PHE A 26 3.36 7.42 4.11
N GLN A 27 3.99 8.41 4.75
CA GLN A 27 4.80 9.42 4.06
C GLN A 27 6.04 8.80 3.39
N ALA A 28 6.71 7.86 4.07
CA ALA A 28 7.83 7.11 3.51
C ALA A 28 7.41 6.30 2.28
N LEU A 29 6.28 5.59 2.36
CA LEU A 29 5.71 4.86 1.22
C LEU A 29 5.37 5.79 0.05
N ALA A 30 4.71 6.92 0.32
CA ALA A 30 4.37 7.90 -0.71
C ALA A 30 5.63 8.50 -1.38
N SER A 31 6.71 8.69 -0.63
CA SER A 31 7.99 9.16 -1.16
C SER A 31 8.66 8.09 -2.04
N ALA A 32 8.70 6.84 -1.59
CA ALA A 32 9.26 5.71 -2.33
C ALA A 32 8.52 5.47 -3.65
N VAL A 33 7.18 5.47 -3.63
CA VAL A 33 6.35 5.35 -4.84
C VAL A 33 6.62 6.48 -5.82
N ARG A 34 6.67 7.74 -5.37
CA ARG A 34 6.99 8.88 -6.24
C ARG A 34 8.35 8.74 -6.91
N THR A 35 9.35 8.28 -6.16
CA THR A 35 10.70 8.04 -6.67
C THR A 35 10.71 6.96 -7.74
N TYR A 36 10.10 5.81 -7.47
CA TYR A 36 9.98 4.71 -8.43
C TYR A 36 9.22 5.13 -9.70
N SER A 37 8.07 5.80 -9.55
CA SER A 37 7.28 6.30 -10.68
C SER A 37 8.07 7.27 -11.56
N ARG A 38 8.89 8.15 -10.96
CA ARG A 38 9.76 9.06 -11.70
C ARG A 38 10.81 8.30 -12.51
N LEU A 39 11.46 7.30 -11.92
CA LEU A 39 12.44 6.47 -12.62
C LEU A 39 11.81 5.66 -13.76
N VAL A 40 10.61 5.11 -13.57
CA VAL A 40 9.86 4.41 -14.62
C VAL A 40 9.47 5.36 -15.76
N ALA A 41 9.05 6.59 -15.45
CA ALA A 41 8.75 7.58 -16.48
C ALA A 41 10.00 7.94 -17.30
N GLN A 42 11.14 8.11 -16.62
CA GLN A 42 12.43 8.37 -17.26
C GLN A 42 12.89 7.19 -18.12
N SER A 43 12.70 5.95 -17.65
CA SER A 43 13.13 4.77 -18.40
C SER A 43 12.35 4.56 -19.68
N ARG A 44 11.06 4.89 -19.68
CA ARG A 44 10.23 4.88 -20.89
C ARG A 44 10.67 5.95 -21.90
N ALA A 45 11.08 7.12 -21.42
CA ALA A 45 11.53 8.22 -22.28
C ALA A 45 12.95 8.02 -22.83
N LYS A 46 13.84 7.36 -22.07
CA LYS A 46 15.25 7.17 -22.41
C LYS A 46 15.74 5.76 -22.04
N PRO A 47 15.25 4.70 -22.73
CA PRO A 47 15.50 3.31 -22.34
C PRO A 47 16.98 2.92 -22.36
N ILE A 48 17.76 3.40 -23.33
CA ILE A 48 19.21 3.09 -23.45
C ILE A 48 20.03 3.66 -22.28
N ASN A 49 19.56 4.74 -21.65
CA ASN A 49 20.24 5.42 -20.55
C ASN A 49 19.65 5.07 -19.18
N THR A 50 18.81 4.04 -19.11
CA THR A 50 18.21 3.61 -17.86
C THR A 50 19.18 2.73 -17.09
N ASP A 51 19.42 3.05 -15.83
CA ASP A 51 20.07 2.13 -14.91
C ASP A 51 19.04 1.14 -14.34
N PRO A 52 19.06 -0.15 -14.75
CA PRO A 52 18.13 -1.14 -14.24
C PRO A 52 18.32 -1.42 -12.75
N VAL A 53 19.53 -1.21 -12.21
CA VAL A 53 19.81 -1.41 -10.78
C VAL A 53 19.10 -0.33 -9.95
N ALA A 54 19.10 0.92 -10.42
CA ALA A 54 18.37 2.00 -9.77
C ALA A 54 16.85 1.75 -9.74
N LEU A 55 16.27 1.22 -10.83
CA LEU A 55 14.86 0.84 -10.88
C LEU A 55 14.53 -0.28 -9.90
N LEU A 56 15.37 -1.33 -9.85
CA LEU A 56 15.17 -2.44 -8.93
C LEU A 56 15.30 -2.01 -7.47
N ARG A 57 16.28 -1.17 -7.14
CA ARG A 57 16.43 -0.60 -5.79
C ARG A 57 15.21 0.22 -5.38
N ALA A 58 14.75 1.13 -6.24
CA ALA A 58 13.56 1.92 -5.95
C ALA A 58 12.30 1.07 -5.78
N LEU A 59 12.19 -0.06 -6.50
CA LEU A 59 11.10 -1.02 -6.30
C LEU A 59 11.22 -1.75 -4.97
N SER A 60 12.43 -2.16 -4.58
CA SER A 60 12.69 -2.74 -3.25
C SER A 60 12.31 -1.77 -2.13
N ASP A 61 12.67 -0.49 -2.24
CA ASP A 61 12.32 0.55 -1.27
C ASP A 61 10.80 0.70 -1.10
N VAL A 62 10.02 0.63 -2.20
CA VAL A 62 8.56 0.61 -2.15
C VAL A 62 8.05 -0.61 -1.37
N GLY A 63 8.63 -1.78 -1.60
CA GLY A 63 8.26 -3.01 -0.91
C GLY A 63 8.53 -2.93 0.59
N GLU A 64 9.70 -2.44 0.99
CA GLU A 64 10.07 -2.25 2.40
C GLU A 64 9.13 -1.27 3.11
N ALA A 65 8.85 -0.11 2.49
CA ALA A 65 7.93 0.88 3.04
C ALA A 65 6.49 0.34 3.15
N SER A 66 6.06 -0.47 2.17
CA SER A 66 4.74 -1.11 2.19
C SER A 66 4.61 -2.09 3.37
N VAL A 67 5.66 -2.87 3.65
CA VAL A 67 5.70 -3.77 4.81
C VAL A 67 5.66 -2.99 6.13
N ALA A 68 6.34 -1.85 6.22
CA ALA A 68 6.30 -1.00 7.41
C ALA A 68 4.88 -0.50 7.72
N VAL A 69 4.15 -0.02 6.70
CA VAL A 69 2.75 0.41 6.83
C VAL A 69 1.86 -0.75 7.34
N VAL A 70 1.99 -1.94 6.75
CA VAL A 70 1.18 -3.10 7.15
C VAL A 70 1.50 -3.54 8.59
N ARG A 71 2.79 -3.58 8.97
CA ARG A 71 3.19 -3.90 10.35
C ARG A 71 2.61 -2.90 11.34
N ARG A 72 2.61 -1.61 11.00
CA ARG A 72 2.02 -0.56 11.82
C ARG A 72 0.52 -0.75 11.99
N ALA A 73 -0.19 -1.03 10.89
CA ALA A 73 -1.62 -1.30 10.92
C ALA A 73 -1.98 -2.54 11.75
N GLY A 74 -1.13 -3.57 11.74
CA GLY A 74 -1.32 -4.79 12.54
C GLY A 74 -0.85 -4.70 14.00
N ALA A 75 -0.14 -3.65 14.40
CA ALA A 75 0.34 -3.42 15.76
C ALA A 75 -0.59 -2.51 16.59
N LEU A 76 -1.71 -2.07 16.01
CA LEU A 76 -2.70 -1.12 16.56
C LEU A 76 -4.06 -1.77 16.84
#